data_AF-A0A4U5VHI8-F1
#
_entry.id   AF-A0A4U5VHI8-F1
#
_cell.length_a   1.000
_cell.length_b   1.000
_cell.length_c   1.000
_cell.angle_alpha   90.00
_cell.angle_beta   90.00
_cell.angle_gamma   90.00
#
_symmetry.space_group_name_H-M   'P 1'
#
loop_
_entity.id
_entity.type
_entity.pdbx_description
1 polymer ?
#
loop_
_entity_poly.entity_id
_entity_poly.type
_entity_poly.pdbx_seq_one_letter_code
_entity_poly.pdbx_strand_id
1 'polypeptide(L)'
;MLLLCPAQLRAQLGTTPNIKHIVVGRCYNYITLVNPDLRYDCEDIWRQFEDAVVCQSSCNVTVEHYHQMFYAMPQTWPCNTFLFWSKTRTLMHSYTAAVRHFWTLEDTLVGYMFNDLIWCGQEGDSGFDFSSCPEWSACRNHPVYSLWRQASQNFAEMACGNVTVLLNGSIANAFNRKSMFGSVELDGLNPHRVDYVNIKVVTNLEGPFIESCNQGSIVDLIQILQSRGFRWTCTDNDQTLMILQCIQNPEQSACQTCASSLLHRRSLTFN
;
A
#
# COMPACT_ATOMS: atom_id res chain seq x y z
N MET A 1 -15.71 -7.34 -44.29
CA MET A 1 -15.28 -6.31 -43.33
C MET A 1 -15.75 -6.75 -41.95
N LEU A 2 -14.86 -7.38 -41.18
CA LEU A 2 -15.12 -7.68 -39.77
C LEU A 2 -14.88 -6.38 -39.00
N LEU A 3 -15.96 -5.71 -38.62
CA LEU A 3 -15.91 -4.60 -37.66
C LEU A 3 -15.50 -5.18 -36.30
N LEU A 4 -14.24 -4.97 -35.95
CA LEU A 4 -13.74 -5.12 -34.59
C LEU A 4 -14.49 -4.12 -33.71
N CYS A 5 -15.45 -4.61 -32.92
CA CYS A 5 -15.98 -3.83 -31.80
C CYS A 5 -14.81 -3.51 -30.85
N PRO A 6 -14.59 -2.25 -30.46
CA PRO A 6 -13.68 -1.95 -29.37
C PRO A 6 -14.15 -2.73 -28.15
N ALA A 7 -13.23 -3.40 -27.46
CA ALA A 7 -13.51 -4.07 -26.20
C ALA A 7 -14.23 -3.06 -25.28
N GLN A 8 -15.51 -3.31 -25.01
CA GLN A 8 -16.29 -2.50 -24.08
C GLN A 8 -15.58 -2.55 -22.73
N LEU A 9 -14.99 -1.41 -22.33
CA LEU A 9 -14.56 -1.19 -20.96
C LEU A 9 -15.75 -1.53 -20.06
N ARG A 10 -15.59 -2.53 -19.20
CA ARG A 10 -16.60 -2.82 -18.18
C ARG A 10 -16.56 -1.65 -17.18
N ALA A 11 -17.56 -0.78 -17.27
CA ALA A 11 -17.76 0.34 -16.35
C ALA A 11 -17.85 -0.17 -14.91
N GLN A 12 -17.00 0.36 -14.02
CA GLN A 12 -17.18 0.28 -12.57
C GLN A 12 -18.02 1.47 -12.07
N LEU A 13 -18.22 1.55 -10.75
CA LEU A 13 -18.62 2.78 -10.08
C LEU A 13 -17.73 3.95 -10.57
N GLY A 14 -18.33 5.10 -10.87
CA GLY A 14 -17.58 6.31 -11.19
C GLY A 14 -16.82 6.89 -10.00
N THR A 15 -16.37 8.13 -10.15
CA THR A 15 -15.70 8.89 -9.10
C THR A 15 -16.48 8.82 -7.79
N THR A 16 -15.76 8.65 -6.66
CA THR A 16 -16.38 8.53 -5.34
C THR A 16 -17.27 9.75 -5.05
N PRO A 17 -18.56 9.56 -4.69
CA PRO A 17 -19.45 10.66 -4.36
C PRO A 17 -18.86 11.53 -3.23
N ASN A 18 -18.99 12.86 -3.36
CA ASN A 18 -18.46 13.83 -2.41
C ASN A 18 -16.93 13.81 -2.25
N ILE A 19 -16.18 13.35 -3.27
CA ILE A 19 -14.71 13.24 -3.22
C ILE A 19 -14.01 14.47 -2.65
N LYS A 20 -14.41 15.70 -3.05
CA LYS A 20 -13.84 16.94 -2.49
C LYS A 20 -13.96 16.99 -0.97
N HIS A 21 -15.17 16.81 -0.45
CA HIS A 21 -15.45 16.88 0.99
C HIS A 21 -14.69 15.79 1.76
N ILE A 22 -14.59 14.59 1.19
CA ILE A 22 -13.87 13.48 1.80
C ILE A 22 -12.36 13.78 1.85
N VAL A 23 -11.76 14.17 0.73
CA VAL A 23 -10.32 14.43 0.62
C VAL A 23 -9.90 15.61 1.49
N VAL A 24 -10.61 16.74 1.39
CA VAL A 24 -10.34 17.93 2.21
C VAL A 24 -10.58 17.64 3.70
N GLY A 25 -11.66 16.94 4.03
CA GLY A 25 -11.97 16.54 5.42
C GLY A 25 -10.89 15.63 6.01
N ARG A 26 -10.39 14.65 5.25
CA ARG A 26 -9.28 13.78 5.64
C ARG A 26 -7.98 14.55 5.80
N CYS A 27 -7.70 15.51 4.92
CA CYS A 27 -6.53 16.39 5.07
C CYS A 27 -6.58 17.17 6.38
N TYR A 28 -7.69 17.85 6.68
CA TYR A 28 -7.83 18.59 7.94
C TYR A 28 -7.75 17.68 9.17
N ASN A 29 -8.38 16.50 9.11
CA ASN A 29 -8.27 15.50 10.17
C ASN A 29 -6.81 15.13 10.42
N TYR A 30 -6.07 14.86 9.35
CA TYR A 30 -4.67 14.45 9.43
C TYR A 30 -3.77 15.52 10.05
N ILE A 31 -3.80 16.74 9.51
CA ILE A 31 -2.92 17.83 9.98
C ILE A 31 -3.33 18.38 11.35
N THR A 32 -4.53 18.05 11.85
CA THR A 32 -5.01 18.50 13.16
C THR A 32 -4.83 17.43 14.24
N LEU A 33 -5.11 16.15 13.91
CA LEU A 33 -5.23 15.08 14.90
C LEU A 33 -4.14 14.00 14.76
N VAL A 34 -3.63 13.76 13.55
CA VAL A 34 -2.66 12.68 13.30
C VAL A 34 -1.23 13.22 13.40
N ASN A 35 -0.93 14.32 12.70
CA ASN A 35 0.36 14.98 12.73
C ASN A 35 0.18 16.51 12.83
N PRO A 36 0.01 17.03 14.06
CA PRO A 36 -0.27 18.44 14.31
C PRO A 36 0.91 19.39 14.07
N ASP A 37 2.09 18.85 13.76
CA ASP A 37 3.26 19.67 13.39
C ASP A 37 3.17 20.14 11.92
N LEU A 38 2.33 19.48 11.12
CA LEU A 38 2.10 19.86 9.72
C LEU A 38 1.16 21.07 9.63
N ARG A 39 1.50 21.98 8.71
CA ARG A 39 0.70 23.16 8.39
C ARG A 39 0.62 23.26 6.87
N TYR A 40 -0.40 22.63 6.28
CA TYR A 40 -0.66 22.68 4.85
C TYR A 40 -2.01 23.30 4.56
N ASP A 41 -2.13 23.86 3.36
CA ASP A 41 -3.41 24.35 2.83
C ASP A 41 -4.13 23.19 2.13
N CYS A 42 -5.12 22.62 2.82
CA CYS A 42 -5.89 21.49 2.31
C CYS A 42 -6.74 21.84 1.07
N GLU A 43 -7.16 23.10 0.92
CA GLU A 43 -7.90 23.53 -0.28
C GLU A 43 -6.95 23.72 -1.46
N ASP A 44 -5.73 24.21 -1.23
CA ASP A 44 -4.71 24.26 -2.30
C ASP A 44 -4.31 22.86 -2.76
N ILE A 45 -4.04 21.92 -1.84
CA ILE A 45 -3.74 20.52 -2.21
C ILE A 45 -4.89 19.92 -3.04
N TRP A 46 -6.14 20.15 -2.62
CA TRP A 46 -7.31 19.71 -3.39
C TRP A 46 -7.34 20.33 -4.78
N ARG A 47 -7.09 21.64 -4.91
CA ARG A 47 -7.09 22.32 -6.21
C ARG A 47 -6.02 21.75 -7.14
N GLN A 48 -4.79 21.53 -6.65
CA GLN A 48 -3.72 20.91 -7.44
C GLN A 48 -4.08 19.48 -7.87
N PHE A 49 -4.76 18.72 -7.01
CA PHE A 49 -5.28 17.39 -7.34
C PHE A 49 -6.36 17.45 -8.42
N GLU A 50 -7.33 18.35 -8.26
CA GLU A 50 -8.46 18.53 -9.16
C GLU A 50 -7.97 18.89 -10.57
N ASP A 51 -7.08 19.88 -10.68
CA ASP A 51 -6.47 20.31 -11.95
C ASP A 51 -5.74 19.17 -12.68
N ALA A 52 -5.10 18.26 -11.93
CA ALA A 52 -4.42 17.09 -12.50
C ALA A 52 -5.36 16.08 -13.16
N VAL A 53 -6.64 16.05 -12.74
CA VAL A 53 -7.62 15.03 -13.16
C VAL A 53 -8.64 15.61 -14.12
N VAL A 54 -9.28 16.73 -13.78
CA VAL A 54 -10.50 17.22 -14.48
C VAL A 54 -10.21 17.82 -15.85
N CYS A 55 -8.96 18.19 -16.12
CA CYS A 55 -8.51 18.68 -17.42
C CYS A 55 -8.01 17.56 -18.35
N GLN A 56 -8.11 16.30 -17.94
CA GLN A 56 -7.55 15.15 -18.65
C GLN A 56 -8.63 14.09 -18.91
N SER A 57 -8.50 13.38 -20.04
CA SER A 57 -9.27 12.16 -20.23
C SER A 57 -8.80 11.07 -19.27
N SER A 58 -9.71 10.16 -18.90
CA SER A 58 -9.50 9.11 -17.89
C SER A 58 -8.30 8.17 -18.12
N CYS A 59 -7.69 8.18 -19.31
CA CYS A 59 -6.50 7.39 -19.64
C CYS A 59 -5.28 8.23 -20.08
N ASN A 60 -5.27 9.53 -19.77
CA ASN A 60 -4.19 10.45 -20.11
C ASN A 60 -3.56 11.15 -18.89
N VAL A 61 -3.83 10.66 -17.68
CA VAL A 61 -3.30 11.25 -16.45
C VAL A 61 -1.97 10.57 -16.09
N THR A 62 -0.85 11.22 -16.40
CA THR A 62 0.49 10.77 -16.01
C THR A 62 0.88 11.20 -14.59
N VAL A 63 2.05 10.74 -14.11
CA VAL A 63 2.57 11.09 -12.76
C VAL A 63 2.92 12.58 -12.67
N GLU A 64 3.36 13.18 -13.79
CA GLU A 64 3.80 14.56 -13.88
C GLU A 64 2.67 15.55 -13.59
N HIS A 65 1.42 15.21 -13.95
CA HIS A 65 0.26 16.03 -13.62
C HIS A 65 0.07 16.19 -12.11
N TYR A 66 0.45 15.20 -11.31
CA TYR A 66 0.34 15.27 -9.85
C TYR A 66 1.51 15.98 -9.16
N HIS A 67 2.57 16.38 -9.88
CA HIS A 67 3.75 16.96 -9.25
C HIS A 67 3.44 18.18 -8.38
N GLN A 68 2.58 19.10 -8.85
CA GLN A 68 2.21 20.29 -8.08
C GLN A 68 1.49 19.93 -6.77
N MET A 69 0.61 18.93 -6.81
CA MET A 69 -0.06 18.42 -5.61
C MET A 69 0.98 17.89 -4.61
N PHE A 70 1.96 17.08 -5.05
CA PHE A 70 3.01 16.57 -4.15
C PHE A 70 3.94 17.67 -3.62
N TYR A 71 4.23 18.71 -4.40
CA TYR A 71 5.01 19.86 -3.94
C TYR A 71 4.30 20.68 -2.86
N ALA A 72 2.96 20.70 -2.84
CA ALA A 72 2.18 21.37 -1.81
C ALA A 72 2.14 20.62 -0.46
N MET A 73 2.56 19.34 -0.42
CA MET A 73 2.52 18.50 0.79
C MET A 73 3.81 17.68 1.03
N PRO A 74 4.99 18.31 1.13
CA PRO A 74 6.24 17.60 1.32
C PRO A 74 6.31 17.00 2.73
N GLN A 75 6.43 15.67 2.84
CA GLN A 75 6.52 14.98 4.13
C GLN A 75 7.87 14.31 4.35
N THR A 76 8.23 14.17 5.63
CA THR A 76 9.38 13.38 6.09
C THR A 76 8.93 12.48 7.23
N TRP A 77 9.44 11.24 7.26
CA TRP A 77 9.08 10.26 8.29
C TRP A 77 10.30 9.73 9.03
N PRO A 78 10.14 9.31 10.30
CA PRO A 78 11.22 8.70 11.07
C PRO A 78 11.80 7.46 10.37
N CYS A 79 13.12 7.29 10.43
CA CYS A 79 13.74 6.05 9.96
C CYS A 79 13.34 4.85 10.84
N ASN A 80 13.55 3.64 10.32
CA ASN A 80 13.27 2.35 10.96
C ASN A 80 11.78 1.97 11.07
N THR A 81 10.88 2.78 10.51
CA THR A 81 9.44 2.58 10.69
C THR A 81 8.69 2.28 9.39
N PHE A 82 9.36 2.22 8.24
CA PHE A 82 8.71 2.04 6.94
C PHE A 82 8.27 0.58 6.74
N LEU A 83 6.99 0.39 6.41
CA LEU A 83 6.42 -0.90 6.06
C LEU A 83 5.79 -0.86 4.68
N PHE A 84 6.33 -1.67 3.78
CA PHE A 84 5.80 -1.97 2.46
C PHE A 84 4.99 -3.25 2.51
N TRP A 85 4.05 -3.42 1.59
CA TRP A 85 3.21 -4.60 1.55
C TRP A 85 2.75 -4.89 0.12
N SER A 86 2.55 -6.16 -0.21
CA SER A 86 2.03 -6.57 -1.52
C SER A 86 1.05 -7.73 -1.35
N LYS A 87 -0.21 -7.49 -1.75
CA LYS A 87 -1.32 -8.45 -1.67
C LYS A 87 -1.60 -8.95 -0.23
N THR A 88 -1.32 -8.11 0.77
CA THR A 88 -1.46 -8.39 2.21
C THR A 88 -2.19 -7.27 2.99
N ARG A 89 -2.93 -6.39 2.29
CA ARG A 89 -3.57 -5.17 2.83
C ARG A 89 -4.28 -5.36 4.18
N THR A 90 -5.19 -6.32 4.26
CA THR A 90 -5.99 -6.56 5.48
C THR A 90 -5.13 -6.95 6.67
N LEU A 91 -4.15 -7.84 6.45
CA LEU A 91 -3.22 -8.26 7.49
C LEU A 91 -2.29 -7.12 7.88
N MET A 92 -1.80 -6.35 6.90
CA MET A 92 -0.99 -5.16 7.12
C MET A 92 -1.69 -4.18 8.06
N HIS A 93 -2.95 -3.81 7.80
CA HIS A 93 -3.69 -2.87 8.66
C HIS A 93 -3.85 -3.40 10.08
N SER A 94 -4.07 -4.71 10.24
CA SER A 94 -4.15 -5.33 11.57
C SER A 94 -2.80 -5.31 12.29
N TYR A 95 -1.72 -5.49 11.53
CA TYR A 95 -0.35 -5.47 12.06
C TYR A 95 0.09 -4.08 12.51
N THR A 96 -0.15 -3.05 11.70
CA THR A 96 0.22 -1.67 12.07
C THR A 96 -0.61 -1.16 13.25
N ALA A 97 -1.89 -1.53 13.33
CA ALA A 97 -2.73 -1.22 14.49
C ALA A 97 -2.22 -1.87 15.80
N ALA A 98 -1.66 -3.07 15.72
CA ALA A 98 -1.17 -3.81 16.88
C ALA A 98 0.24 -3.39 17.32
N VAL A 99 1.14 -3.13 16.36
CA VAL A 99 2.57 -2.88 16.66
C VAL A 99 2.90 -1.39 16.75
N ARG A 100 2.03 -0.48 16.27
CA ARG A 100 2.09 1.00 16.36
C ARG A 100 3.44 1.68 16.01
N HIS A 101 4.40 0.93 15.51
CA HIS A 101 5.75 1.38 15.17
C HIS A 101 6.03 1.33 13.66
N PHE A 102 5.03 0.96 12.87
CA PHE A 102 5.12 0.92 11.42
C PHE A 102 4.24 1.99 10.80
N TRP A 103 4.74 2.58 9.73
CA TRP A 103 4.03 3.49 8.84
C TRP A 103 4.02 2.87 7.46
N THR A 104 2.83 2.80 6.88
CA THR A 104 2.69 2.44 5.47
C THR A 104 2.46 3.66 4.61
N LEU A 105 2.39 3.45 3.30
CA LEU A 105 2.00 4.51 2.38
C LEU A 105 0.64 5.11 2.76
N GLU A 106 -0.31 4.28 3.21
CA GLU A 106 -1.65 4.70 3.64
C GLU A 106 -1.64 5.62 4.88
N ASP A 107 -0.58 5.60 5.67
CA ASP A 107 -0.44 6.45 6.86
C ASP A 107 0.20 7.82 6.55
N THR A 108 0.72 8.02 5.33
CA THR A 108 1.18 9.34 4.84
C THR A 108 -0.01 10.27 4.59
N LEU A 109 0.18 11.59 4.46
CA LEU A 109 -0.94 12.51 4.18
C LEU A 109 -1.62 12.17 2.85
N VAL A 110 -0.84 11.93 1.79
CA VAL A 110 -1.40 11.54 0.48
C VAL A 110 -2.14 10.20 0.58
N GLY A 111 -1.57 9.22 1.29
CA GLY A 111 -2.21 7.94 1.53
C GLY A 111 -3.54 8.13 2.27
N TYR A 112 -3.49 8.82 3.40
CA TYR A 112 -4.64 9.07 4.27
C TYR A 112 -5.77 9.80 3.52
N MET A 113 -5.44 10.82 2.73
CA MET A 113 -6.41 11.58 1.91
C MET A 113 -7.12 10.70 0.88
N PHE A 114 -6.36 9.92 0.11
CA PHE A 114 -6.86 9.23 -1.09
C PHE A 114 -7.15 7.74 -0.90
N ASN A 115 -6.89 7.17 0.28
CA ASN A 115 -7.09 5.74 0.54
C ASN A 115 -8.53 5.29 0.24
N ASP A 116 -8.69 4.18 -0.48
CA ASP A 116 -9.97 3.60 -0.89
C ASP A 116 -10.87 4.50 -1.78
N LEU A 117 -10.36 5.63 -2.29
CA LEU A 117 -11.11 6.48 -3.21
C LEU A 117 -10.84 6.10 -4.68
N ILE A 118 -11.84 6.34 -5.53
CA ILE A 118 -11.77 6.18 -6.99
C ILE A 118 -12.11 7.53 -7.63
N TRP A 119 -11.39 7.89 -8.69
CA TRP A 119 -11.65 9.11 -9.44
C TRP A 119 -11.18 9.00 -10.88
N CYS A 120 -11.85 9.76 -11.75
CA CYS A 120 -11.46 9.92 -13.13
C CYS A 120 -12.12 11.17 -13.75
N GLY A 121 -11.52 11.72 -14.81
CA GLY A 121 -12.03 12.89 -15.53
C GLY A 121 -13.00 12.50 -16.65
N GLN A 122 -13.94 13.40 -16.95
CA GLN A 122 -14.89 13.22 -18.06
C GLN A 122 -14.21 13.30 -19.43
N GLU A 123 -14.77 12.61 -20.43
CA GLU A 123 -14.35 12.79 -21.82
C GLU A 123 -15.02 14.03 -22.43
N GLY A 124 -14.21 14.99 -22.87
CA GLY A 124 -14.67 16.13 -23.65
C GLY A 124 -15.28 17.30 -22.86
N ASP A 125 -15.37 17.19 -21.53
CA ASP A 125 -15.76 18.28 -20.62
C ASP A 125 -14.81 18.34 -19.41
N SER A 126 -14.72 19.50 -18.78
CA SER A 126 -13.96 19.67 -17.53
C SER A 126 -14.78 19.20 -16.34
N GLY A 127 -14.37 18.11 -15.70
CA GLY A 127 -15.02 17.64 -14.49
C GLY A 127 -14.71 16.18 -14.17
N PHE A 128 -15.20 15.71 -13.02
CA PHE A 128 -15.13 14.30 -12.64
C PHE A 128 -16.26 13.50 -13.30
N ASP A 129 -15.95 12.28 -13.75
CA ASP A 129 -16.98 11.34 -14.18
C ASP A 129 -17.48 10.55 -12.96
N PHE A 130 -18.70 10.86 -12.50
CA PHE A 130 -19.37 10.14 -11.41
C PHE A 130 -20.18 8.93 -11.88
N SER A 131 -20.35 8.76 -13.20
CA SER A 131 -21.15 7.68 -13.79
C SER A 131 -20.33 6.43 -13.98
N SER A 132 -19.11 6.56 -14.52
CA SER A 132 -18.25 5.41 -14.84
C SER A 132 -16.78 5.81 -14.92
N CYS A 133 -15.93 5.09 -14.18
CA CYS A 133 -14.49 5.15 -14.39
C CYS A 133 -13.98 3.88 -15.09
N PRO A 134 -12.92 4.00 -15.91
CA PRO A 134 -12.25 2.82 -16.45
C PRO A 134 -11.69 1.96 -15.31
N GLU A 135 -11.52 0.67 -15.57
CA GLU A 135 -10.77 -0.19 -14.63
C GLU A 135 -9.32 0.30 -14.53
N TRP A 136 -8.72 0.21 -13.35
CA TRP A 136 -7.31 0.59 -13.14
C TRP A 136 -6.33 -0.09 -14.10
N SER A 137 -6.67 -1.29 -14.60
CA SER A 137 -5.88 -2.09 -15.53
C SER A 137 -6.15 -1.75 -17.01
N ALA A 138 -7.17 -0.92 -17.29
CA ALA A 138 -7.60 -0.60 -18.65
C ALA A 138 -6.55 0.21 -19.41
N CYS A 139 -5.74 1.02 -18.71
CA CYS A 139 -4.71 1.84 -19.33
C CYS A 139 -3.56 2.18 -18.37
N ARG A 140 -2.40 2.47 -18.96
CA ARG A 140 -1.17 2.76 -18.22
C ARG A 140 -1.23 4.09 -17.46
N ASN A 141 -1.85 5.11 -18.05
CA ASN A 141 -1.95 6.47 -17.51
C ASN A 141 -3.32 6.69 -16.86
N HIS A 142 -3.76 5.73 -16.06
CA HIS A 142 -4.98 5.83 -15.27
C HIS A 142 -4.76 6.78 -14.09
N PRO A 143 -5.66 7.73 -13.78
CA PRO A 143 -5.48 8.77 -12.76
C PRO A 143 -5.16 8.21 -11.37
N VAL A 144 -5.92 7.22 -10.90
CA VAL A 144 -5.67 6.54 -9.62
C VAL A 144 -4.30 5.85 -9.61
N TYR A 145 -3.98 5.08 -10.64
CA TYR A 145 -2.69 4.38 -10.74
C TYR A 145 -1.50 5.34 -10.75
N SER A 146 -1.59 6.45 -11.50
CA SER A 146 -0.55 7.46 -11.58
C SER A 146 -0.31 8.16 -10.24
N LEU A 147 -1.35 8.50 -9.48
CA LEU A 147 -1.20 9.06 -8.13
C LEU A 147 -0.48 8.06 -7.21
N TRP A 148 -0.95 6.82 -7.15
CA TRP A 148 -0.34 5.79 -6.31
C TRP A 148 1.09 5.47 -6.73
N ARG A 149 1.40 5.50 -8.04
CA ARG A 149 2.75 5.32 -8.55
C ARG A 149 3.69 6.42 -8.05
N GLN A 150 3.29 7.68 -8.13
CA GLN A 150 4.10 8.78 -7.60
C GLN A 150 4.21 8.73 -6.07
N ALA A 151 3.12 8.42 -5.37
CA ALA A 151 3.11 8.29 -3.91
C ALA A 151 4.06 7.16 -3.44
N SER A 152 4.00 6.02 -4.11
CA SER A 152 4.85 4.85 -3.84
C SER A 152 6.33 5.15 -4.10
N GLN A 153 6.63 5.87 -5.18
CA GLN A 153 8.00 6.32 -5.48
C GLN A 153 8.53 7.23 -4.36
N ASN A 154 7.77 8.26 -3.99
CA ASN A 154 8.17 9.21 -2.93
C ASN A 154 8.38 8.50 -1.58
N PHE A 155 7.49 7.55 -1.24
CA PHE A 155 7.59 6.80 0.01
C PHE A 155 8.84 5.90 0.04
N ALA A 156 9.16 5.25 -1.07
CA ALA A 156 10.37 4.43 -1.19
C ALA A 156 11.67 5.27 -1.16
N GLU A 157 11.71 6.39 -1.87
CA GLU A 157 12.87 7.28 -1.88
C GLU A 157 13.14 7.90 -0.51
N MET A 158 12.10 8.10 0.29
CA MET A 158 12.19 8.63 1.65
C MET A 158 12.69 7.60 2.67
N ALA A 159 12.48 6.30 2.40
CA ALA A 159 12.74 5.22 3.34
C ALA A 159 14.20 5.18 3.81
N CYS A 160 14.38 4.93 5.11
CA CYS A 160 15.69 4.86 5.75
C CYS A 160 15.70 3.97 6.99
N GLY A 161 16.89 3.51 7.37
CA GLY A 161 17.09 2.55 8.45
C GLY A 161 16.55 1.17 8.07
N ASN A 162 15.95 0.48 9.04
CA ASN A 162 15.32 -0.81 8.84
C ASN A 162 13.93 -0.65 8.20
N VAL A 163 13.73 -1.27 7.04
CA VAL A 163 12.42 -1.31 6.38
C VAL A 163 11.84 -2.71 6.47
N THR A 164 10.52 -2.83 6.49
CA THR A 164 9.82 -4.12 6.49
C THR A 164 9.01 -4.27 5.20
N VAL A 165 8.98 -5.47 4.62
CA VAL A 165 8.05 -5.81 3.54
C VAL A 165 7.22 -7.02 3.91
N LEU A 166 5.90 -6.90 3.79
CA LEU A 166 4.94 -7.95 4.06
C LEU A 166 4.42 -8.59 2.76
N LEU A 167 4.72 -9.87 2.55
CA LEU A 167 4.36 -10.62 1.33
C LEU A 167 3.47 -11.82 1.65
N ASN A 168 2.62 -12.19 0.70
CA ASN A 168 1.67 -13.29 0.86
C ASN A 168 2.24 -14.60 0.29
N GLY A 169 2.66 -15.52 1.17
CA GLY A 169 3.16 -16.84 0.80
C GLY A 169 2.07 -17.86 0.45
N SER A 170 0.79 -17.54 0.63
CA SER A 170 -0.34 -18.42 0.26
C SER A 170 -0.79 -18.26 -1.18
N ILE A 171 -0.03 -17.55 -1.99
CA ILE A 171 -0.29 -17.35 -3.42
C ILE A 171 1.01 -17.57 -4.21
N ALA A 172 0.87 -17.93 -5.48
CA ALA A 172 2.01 -17.90 -6.41
C ALA A 172 2.38 -16.44 -6.74
N ASN A 173 3.67 -16.20 -6.99
CA ASN A 173 4.24 -14.87 -7.22
C ASN A 173 3.92 -13.93 -6.05
N ALA A 174 4.31 -14.33 -4.84
CA ALA A 174 4.23 -13.51 -3.64
C ALA A 174 4.96 -12.18 -3.86
N PHE A 175 6.16 -12.25 -4.44
CA PHE A 175 6.83 -11.16 -5.11
C PHE A 175 6.50 -11.16 -6.60
N ASN A 176 6.28 -9.97 -7.17
CA ASN A 176 6.11 -9.80 -8.61
C ASN A 176 6.85 -8.54 -9.03
N ARG A 177 7.86 -8.69 -9.90
CA ARG A 177 8.65 -7.56 -10.40
C ARG A 177 7.81 -6.47 -11.08
N LYS A 178 6.61 -6.80 -11.57
CA LYS A 178 5.67 -5.86 -12.22
C LYS A 178 4.65 -5.23 -11.25
N SER A 179 4.63 -5.59 -9.97
CA SER A 179 3.74 -4.95 -8.99
C SER A 179 4.22 -3.55 -8.61
N MET A 180 3.41 -2.78 -7.89
CA MET A 180 3.83 -1.47 -7.35
C MET A 180 5.09 -1.62 -6.48
N PHE A 181 5.07 -2.57 -5.55
CA PHE A 181 6.25 -2.90 -4.75
C PHE A 181 7.45 -3.28 -5.62
N GLY A 182 7.26 -4.19 -6.59
CA GLY A 182 8.37 -4.71 -7.38
C GLY A 182 8.97 -3.71 -8.37
N SER A 183 8.17 -2.87 -9.01
CA SER A 183 8.59 -2.01 -10.13
C SER A 183 8.80 -0.54 -9.78
N VAL A 184 8.31 -0.11 -8.62
CA VAL A 184 8.36 1.29 -8.19
C VAL A 184 9.06 1.37 -6.84
N GLU A 185 8.47 0.76 -5.80
CA GLU A 185 8.97 0.94 -4.44
C GLU A 185 10.35 0.32 -4.26
N LEU A 186 10.53 -0.94 -4.67
CA LEU A 186 11.82 -1.62 -4.59
C LEU A 186 12.89 -0.84 -5.33
N ASP A 187 12.60 -0.31 -6.52
CA ASP A 187 13.54 0.47 -7.33
C ASP A 187 13.86 1.84 -6.72
N GLY A 188 12.91 2.47 -6.02
CA GLY A 188 13.11 3.71 -5.28
C GLY A 188 13.94 3.58 -4.00
N LEU A 189 14.09 2.37 -3.45
CA LEU A 189 14.92 2.16 -2.25
C LEU A 189 16.40 2.49 -2.51
N ASN A 190 17.01 3.19 -1.57
CA ASN A 190 18.42 3.57 -1.61
C ASN A 190 19.27 2.72 -0.64
N PRO A 191 20.23 1.91 -1.12
CA PRO A 191 21.07 1.04 -0.27
C PRO A 191 22.02 1.80 0.67
N HIS A 192 22.23 3.11 0.46
CA HIS A 192 23.00 3.95 1.38
C HIS A 192 22.16 4.52 2.53
N ARG A 193 20.82 4.48 2.43
CA ARG A 193 19.90 4.99 3.46
C ARG A 193 19.18 3.88 4.20
N VAL A 194 18.94 2.75 3.52
CA VAL A 194 18.29 1.57 4.08
C VAL A 194 19.35 0.62 4.63
N ASP A 195 19.34 0.41 5.94
CA ASP A 195 20.29 -0.45 6.63
C ASP A 195 19.97 -1.94 6.41
N TYR A 196 18.68 -2.30 6.51
CA TYR A 196 18.18 -3.66 6.34
C TYR A 196 16.77 -3.69 5.74
N VAL A 197 16.53 -4.66 4.85
CA VAL A 197 15.20 -5.03 4.34
C VAL A 197 14.71 -6.30 5.05
N ASN A 198 13.71 -6.17 5.93
CA ASN A 198 13.10 -7.29 6.64
C ASN A 198 11.91 -7.85 5.86
N ILE A 199 12.10 -8.99 5.21
CA ILE A 199 11.05 -9.67 4.46
C ILE A 199 10.25 -10.56 5.42
N LYS A 200 8.94 -10.34 5.50
CA LYS A 200 8.02 -11.20 6.22
C LYS A 200 7.10 -11.88 5.21
N VAL A 201 7.29 -13.19 5.04
CA VAL A 201 6.42 -14.01 4.18
C VAL A 201 5.37 -14.64 5.08
N VAL A 202 4.11 -14.27 4.85
CA VAL A 202 2.99 -14.78 5.64
C VAL A 202 2.13 -15.69 4.80
N THR A 203 1.89 -16.88 5.34
CA THR A 203 0.90 -17.81 4.84
C THR A 203 -0.33 -17.79 5.72
N ASN A 204 -1.49 -18.07 5.12
CA ASN A 204 -2.69 -18.48 5.82
C ASN A 204 -2.38 -19.63 6.76
N LEU A 205 -3.00 -19.64 7.93
CA LEU A 205 -2.74 -20.61 9.01
C LEU A 205 -2.96 -22.08 8.60
N GLU A 206 -3.96 -22.36 7.76
CA GLU A 206 -4.24 -23.71 7.25
C GLU A 206 -3.78 -23.90 5.79
N GLY A 207 -3.01 -22.95 5.29
CA GLY A 207 -2.52 -22.91 3.92
C GLY A 207 -3.51 -22.32 2.91
N PRO A 208 -3.21 -22.44 1.61
CA PRO A 208 -2.06 -23.17 1.05
C PRO A 208 -0.71 -22.51 1.41
N PHE A 209 0.35 -23.30 1.51
CA PHE A 209 1.73 -22.84 1.74
C PHE A 209 2.49 -22.91 0.41
N ILE A 210 2.45 -21.83 -0.39
CA ILE A 210 2.90 -21.86 -1.79
C ILE A 210 4.33 -21.33 -1.93
N GLU A 211 4.63 -20.20 -1.30
CA GLU A 211 5.95 -19.58 -1.32
C GLU A 211 6.45 -19.31 0.11
N SER A 212 7.77 -19.33 0.25
CA SER A 212 8.49 -19.16 1.52
C SER A 212 9.81 -18.44 1.26
N CYS A 213 10.55 -18.09 2.30
CA CYS A 213 11.85 -17.44 2.19
C CYS A 213 12.86 -18.17 1.30
N ASN A 214 12.71 -19.48 1.13
CA ASN A 214 13.61 -20.32 0.36
C ASN A 214 13.00 -20.85 -0.95
N GLN A 215 11.81 -20.36 -1.34
CA GLN A 215 11.07 -20.91 -2.47
C GLN A 215 10.32 -19.85 -3.29
N GLY A 216 10.26 -20.07 -4.61
CA GLY A 216 9.43 -19.28 -5.51
C GLY A 216 9.97 -17.87 -5.72
N SER A 217 9.06 -16.92 -5.96
CA SER A 217 9.42 -15.55 -6.32
C SER A 217 10.13 -14.78 -5.19
N ILE A 218 10.06 -15.25 -3.94
CA ILE A 218 10.79 -14.65 -2.81
C ILE A 218 12.32 -14.78 -3.01
N VAL A 219 12.78 -15.88 -3.61
CA VAL A 219 14.20 -16.06 -3.94
C VAL A 219 14.66 -15.03 -4.97
N ASP A 220 13.82 -14.71 -5.95
CA ASP A 220 14.11 -13.67 -6.94
C ASP A 220 14.24 -12.29 -6.28
N LEU A 221 13.35 -11.95 -5.34
CA LEU A 221 13.44 -10.72 -4.54
C LEU A 221 14.77 -10.67 -3.78
N ILE A 222 15.16 -11.76 -3.12
CA ILE A 222 16.42 -11.84 -2.38
C ILE A 222 17.62 -11.60 -3.30
N GLN A 223 17.63 -12.19 -4.50
CA GLN A 223 18.69 -11.96 -5.49
C GLN A 223 18.76 -10.49 -5.95
N ILE A 224 17.60 -9.83 -6.14
CA ILE A 224 17.56 -8.40 -6.47
C ILE A 224 18.14 -7.56 -5.32
N LEU A 225 17.78 -7.86 -4.06
CA LEU A 225 18.31 -7.15 -2.90
C LEU A 225 19.82 -7.33 -2.77
N GLN A 226 20.32 -8.57 -2.93
CA GLN A 226 21.75 -8.89 -2.90
C GLN A 226 22.52 -8.15 -4.01
N SER A 227 22.04 -8.22 -5.25
CA SER A 227 22.72 -7.57 -6.40
C SER A 227 22.77 -6.05 -6.27
N ARG A 228 21.81 -5.45 -5.57
CA ARG A 228 21.76 -4.01 -5.28
C ARG A 228 22.48 -3.61 -3.98
N GLY A 229 23.11 -4.56 -3.29
CA GLY A 229 23.91 -4.30 -2.09
C GLY A 229 23.13 -4.10 -0.81
N PHE A 230 21.84 -4.47 -0.77
CA PHE A 230 21.06 -4.40 0.47
C PHE A 230 21.41 -5.56 1.39
N ARG A 231 21.42 -5.26 2.70
CA ARG A 231 21.31 -6.30 3.73
C ARG A 231 19.84 -6.64 3.90
N TRP A 232 19.55 -7.91 4.14
CA TRP A 232 18.18 -8.38 4.23
C TRP A 232 18.05 -9.51 5.25
N THR A 233 16.84 -9.68 5.75
CA THR A 233 16.41 -10.88 6.47
C THR A 233 15.13 -11.38 5.83
N CYS A 234 14.86 -12.68 5.96
CA CYS A 234 13.58 -13.24 5.57
C CYS A 234 13.05 -14.14 6.68
N THR A 235 11.80 -13.93 7.06
CA THR A 235 11.11 -14.70 8.09
C THR A 235 9.81 -15.24 7.53
N ASP A 236 9.71 -16.56 7.48
CA ASP A 236 8.45 -17.26 7.32
C ASP A 236 7.72 -17.30 8.68
N ASN A 237 6.40 -17.16 8.67
CA ASN A 237 5.55 -17.42 9.84
C ASN A 237 5.96 -16.61 11.09
N ASP A 238 6.12 -15.29 10.94
CA ASP A 238 6.33 -14.39 12.08
C ASP A 238 5.25 -14.57 13.16
N GLN A 239 5.69 -14.75 14.41
CA GLN A 239 4.79 -15.11 15.51
C GLN A 239 3.72 -14.05 15.77
N THR A 240 4.03 -12.75 15.63
CA THR A 240 3.04 -11.69 15.81
C THR A 240 1.98 -11.75 14.71
N LEU A 241 2.40 -11.98 13.46
CA LEU A 241 1.48 -12.10 12.33
C LEU A 241 0.61 -13.35 12.44
N MET A 242 1.15 -14.47 12.94
CA MET A 242 0.36 -15.67 13.25
C MET A 242 -0.69 -15.40 14.34
N ILE A 243 -0.31 -14.73 15.43
CA ILE A 243 -1.25 -14.37 16.51
C ILE A 243 -2.38 -13.49 15.97
N LEU A 244 -2.07 -12.52 15.10
CA LEU A 244 -3.09 -11.66 14.49
C LEU A 244 -4.06 -12.44 13.61
N GLN A 245 -3.57 -13.39 12.80
CA GLN A 245 -4.45 -14.27 12.03
C GLN A 245 -5.35 -15.11 12.95
N CYS A 246 -4.82 -15.58 14.08
CA CYS A 246 -5.61 -16.35 15.05
C CYS A 246 -6.66 -15.52 15.79
N ILE A 247 -6.40 -14.24 16.05
CA ILE A 247 -7.41 -13.33 16.61
C ILE A 247 -8.58 -13.16 15.63
N GLN A 248 -8.29 -13.11 14.32
CA GLN A 248 -9.31 -12.98 13.29
C GLN A 248 -10.12 -14.27 13.11
N ASN A 249 -9.49 -15.45 13.22
CA ASN A 249 -10.14 -16.76 13.04
C ASN A 249 -9.69 -17.77 14.13
N PRO A 250 -10.24 -17.68 15.35
CA PRO A 250 -9.74 -18.44 16.51
C PRO A 250 -10.04 -19.94 16.45
N GLU A 251 -11.04 -20.35 15.67
CA GLU A 251 -11.48 -21.75 15.55
C GLU A 251 -10.52 -22.62 14.72
N GLN A 252 -9.54 -22.02 14.04
CA GLN A 252 -8.59 -22.76 13.23
C GLN A 252 -7.66 -23.61 14.11
N SER A 253 -7.37 -24.82 13.63
CA SER A 253 -6.59 -25.82 14.36
C SER A 253 -5.19 -25.30 14.75
N ALA A 254 -4.55 -24.54 13.87
CA ALA A 254 -3.25 -23.90 14.09
C ALA A 254 -3.24 -22.88 15.25
N CYS A 255 -4.41 -22.39 15.68
CA CYS A 255 -4.54 -21.40 16.75
C CYS A 255 -4.68 -22.00 18.15
N GLN A 256 -4.91 -23.32 18.24
CA GLN A 256 -5.11 -24.01 19.52
C GLN A 256 -3.86 -23.97 20.42
N THR A 257 -2.67 -23.84 19.84
CA THR A 257 -1.40 -23.65 20.56
C THR A 257 -1.31 -22.27 21.24
N CYS A 258 -1.95 -21.24 20.68
CA CYS A 258 -2.04 -19.92 21.31
C CYS A 258 -2.94 -19.94 22.56
N ALA A 259 -4.03 -20.71 22.54
CA ALA A 259 -4.98 -20.81 23.66
C ALA A 259 -4.40 -21.59 24.86
N SER A 260 -3.68 -22.68 24.60
CA SER A 260 -3.09 -23.54 25.64
C SER A 260 -1.96 -22.85 26.42
N SER A 261 -1.19 -21.97 25.77
CA SER A 261 -0.13 -21.17 26.42
C SER A 261 -0.67 -20.10 27.39
N LEU A 262 -1.85 -19.53 27.09
CA LEU A 262 -2.53 -18.55 27.97
C LEU A 262 -3.19 -19.22 29.18
N LEU A 263 -3.73 -20.43 29.00
CA LEU A 263 -4.32 -21.22 30.09
C LEU A 263 -3.26 -21.72 31.08
N HIS A 264 -2.06 -22.10 30.59
CA HIS A 264 -1.00 -22.59 31.47
C HIS A 264 -0.40 -21.48 32.36
N ARG A 265 -0.40 -20.21 31.89
CA ARG A 265 0.01 -19.07 32.73
C ARG A 265 -0.97 -18.77 33.87
N ARG A 266 -2.27 -19.02 33.69
CA ARG A 266 -3.26 -18.89 34.78
C ARG A 266 -3.07 -19.96 35.86
N SER A 267 -2.66 -21.18 35.51
CA SER A 267 -2.44 -22.23 36.52
C SER A 267 -1.18 -22.00 37.37
N LEU A 268 -0.19 -21.25 36.86
CA LEU A 268 1.06 -20.97 37.58
C LEU A 268 0.99 -19.73 38.48
N THR A 269 -0.01 -18.87 38.31
CA THR A 269 -0.25 -17.71 39.20
C THR A 269 -1.18 -18.03 40.38
N PHE A 270 -1.73 -19.25 40.44
CA PHE A 270 -2.64 -19.72 41.50
C PHE A 270 -2.08 -20.88 42.35
N ASN A 271 -0.77 -21.14 42.27
CA ASN A 271 -0.06 -22.05 43.17
C ASN A 271 0.99 -21.29 43.98
#